data_AF-A0A4S8RNF2-F1
#
_entry.id   AF-A0A4S8RNF2-F1
#
_cell.length_a   1.000
_cell.length_b   1.000
_cell.length_c   1.000
_cell.angle_alpha   90.00
_cell.angle_beta   90.00
_cell.angle_gamma   90.00
#
_symmetry.space_group_name_H-M   'P 1'
#
loop_
_entity.id
_entity.type
_entity.pdbx_description
1 polymer ?
#
loop_
_entity_poly.entity_id
_entity_poly.type
_entity_poly.pdbx_seq_one_letter_code
_entity_poly.pdbx_strand_id
1 'polypeptide(L)'
;MKFKWILSGNLDASAKRACIDLEYKLRPRITKFLLSKFDGDCCADFSCFHFDVDMDNQWIWISNKTPAEHIKKISADFDAEINGRELFSVA
;
A
#
# COMPACT_ATOMS: atom_id res chain seq x y z
N MET A 1 -3.51 8.09 4.29
CA MET A 1 -2.71 7.26 3.36
C MET A 1 -3.13 7.54 1.92
N LYS A 2 -2.17 7.60 1.01
CA LYS A 2 -2.40 7.89 -0.42
C LYS A 2 -1.77 6.79 -1.27
N PHE A 3 -2.52 6.28 -2.25
CA PHE A 3 -2.07 5.26 -3.20
C PHE A 3 -1.83 5.90 -4.56
N LYS A 4 -0.63 5.73 -5.09
CA LYS A 4 -0.27 6.11 -6.45
C LYS A 4 -0.27 4.86 -7.30
N TRP A 5 -1.28 4.75 -8.17
CA TRP A 5 -1.45 3.61 -9.06
C TRP A 5 -0.53 3.76 -10.28
N ILE A 6 0.34 2.78 -10.50
CA ILE A 6 1.25 2.64 -11.63
C ILE A 6 0.66 1.54 -12.52
N LEU A 7 0.27 1.92 -13.73
CA LEU A 7 -0.37 1.07 -14.73
C LEU A 7 0.32 1.31 -16.07
N SER A 8 0.82 0.25 -16.71
CA SER A 8 1.40 0.31 -18.05
C SER A 8 0.33 0.10 -19.11
N GLY A 9 -0.65 1.01 -19.20
CA GLY A 9 -1.71 0.90 -20.21
C GLY A 9 -2.81 1.96 -20.11
N ASN A 10 -3.77 1.89 -21.04
CA ASN A 10 -4.96 2.74 -20.98
C ASN A 10 -5.79 2.40 -19.74
N LEU A 11 -6.26 3.44 -19.05
CA LEU A 11 -7.15 3.36 -17.90
C LEU A 11 -8.56 2.93 -18.33
N ASP A 12 -8.70 1.68 -18.74
CA ASP A 12 -9.98 1.09 -19.07
C ASP A 12 -10.87 0.99 -17.81
N ALA A 13 -12.19 0.97 -18.01
CA ALA A 13 -13.15 0.89 -16.91
C ALA A 13 -12.93 -0.33 -16.00
N SER A 14 -12.39 -1.42 -16.56
CA SER A 14 -11.97 -2.62 -15.82
C SER A 14 -10.77 -2.34 -14.90
N ALA A 15 -9.73 -1.67 -15.39
CA ALA A 15 -8.55 -1.33 -14.59
C ALA A 15 -8.90 -0.39 -13.43
N LYS A 16 -9.82 0.56 -13.64
CA LYS A 16 -10.32 1.44 -12.56
C LYS A 16 -11.05 0.66 -11.47
N ARG A 17 -11.89 -0.32 -11.84
CA ARG A 17 -12.56 -1.20 -10.87
C ARG A 17 -11.55 -2.03 -10.09
N ALA A 18 -10.58 -2.64 -10.79
CA ALA A 18 -9.52 -3.41 -10.14
C ALA A 18 -8.72 -2.56 -9.14
N CYS A 19 -8.40 -1.30 -9.47
CA CYS A 19 -7.72 -0.39 -8.53
C CYS A 19 -8.59 -0.11 -7.29
N ILE A 20 -9.89 0.13 -7.47
CA ILE A 20 -10.81 0.37 -6.35
C ILE A 20 -10.88 -0.87 -5.46
N ASP A 21 -11.11 -2.05 -6.04
CA ASP A 21 -11.22 -3.30 -5.30
C ASP A 21 -9.91 -3.62 -4.55
N LEU A 22 -8.77 -3.33 -5.17
CA LEU A 22 -7.48 -3.48 -4.52
C LEU A 22 -7.30 -2.47 -3.39
N GLU A 23 -7.68 -1.20 -3.56
CA GLU A 23 -7.61 -0.20 -2.50
C GLU A 23 -8.43 -0.63 -1.28
N TYR A 24 -9.63 -1.16 -1.50
CA TYR A 24 -10.50 -1.70 -0.45
C TYR A 24 -9.86 -2.86 0.30
N LYS A 25 -9.08 -3.72 -0.37
CA LYS A 25 -8.33 -4.82 0.27
C LYS A 25 -7.07 -4.32 0.98
N LEU A 26 -6.38 -3.34 0.39
CA LEU A 26 -5.09 -2.84 0.88
C LEU A 26 -5.22 -1.95 2.10
N ARG A 27 -6.18 -1.00 2.10
CA ARG A 27 -6.40 -0.08 3.21
C ARG A 27 -6.46 -0.78 4.58
N PRO A 28 -7.33 -1.77 4.82
CA PRO A 28 -7.42 -2.41 6.13
C PRO A 28 -6.15 -3.18 6.49
N ARG A 29 -5.50 -3.84 5.51
CA ARG A 29 -4.24 -4.59 5.75
C ARG A 29 -3.09 -3.67 6.13
N ILE A 30 -2.88 -2.62 5.36
CA ILE A 30 -1.84 -1.61 5.62
C ILE A 30 -2.14 -0.88 6.93
N THR A 31 -3.40 -0.52 7.20
CA THR A 31 -3.76 0.12 8.47
C THR A 31 -3.44 -0.78 9.66
N LYS A 32 -3.78 -2.06 9.58
CA LYS A 32 -3.48 -3.04 10.64
C LYS A 32 -1.96 -3.17 10.86
N PHE A 33 -1.19 -3.21 9.78
CA PHE A 33 0.27 -3.24 9.83
C PHE A 33 0.84 -1.95 10.44
N LEU A 34 0.34 -0.78 10.04
CA LEU A 34 0.80 0.49 10.60
C LEU A 34 0.46 0.60 12.09
N LEU A 35 -0.73 0.18 12.51
CA LEU A 35 -1.11 0.14 13.93
C LEU A 35 -0.21 -0.80 14.74
N SER A 36 0.21 -1.94 14.19
CA SER A 36 1.11 -2.86 14.89
C SER A 36 2.55 -2.34 15.01
N LYS A 37 2.96 -1.40 14.15
CA LYS A 37 4.32 -0.81 14.13
C LYS A 37 4.39 0.56 14.80
N PHE A 38 3.30 1.31 14.80
CA PHE A 38 3.19 2.65 15.36
C PHE A 38 2.07 2.66 16.40
N ASP A 39 2.46 2.44 17.65
CA ASP A 39 1.58 2.35 18.81
C ASP A 39 1.07 3.75 19.24
N GLY A 40 0.42 4.46 18.32
CA GLY A 40 -0.07 5.84 18.50
C GLY A 40 0.93 6.96 18.22
N ASP A 41 2.20 6.64 17.98
CA ASP A 41 3.32 7.60 17.80
C ASP A 41 3.49 8.14 16.37
N CYS A 42 2.42 8.11 15.59
CA CYS A 42 2.40 8.37 14.15
C CYS A 42 1.41 9.50 13.85
N CYS A 43 1.49 10.11 12.66
CA CYS A 43 0.42 10.98 12.15
C CYS A 43 -0.94 10.29 12.42
N ALA A 44 -1.79 10.93 13.24
CA ALA A 44 -2.93 10.29 13.91
C ALA A 44 -3.96 9.65 12.96
N ASP A 45 -3.88 9.97 11.67
CA ASP A 45 -4.76 9.54 10.59
C ASP A 45 -4.03 8.77 9.47
N PHE A 46 -2.75 8.42 9.65
CA PHE A 46 -1.89 7.81 8.64
C PHE A 46 -1.82 8.63 7.33
N SER A 47 -2.13 9.93 7.35
CA SER A 47 -2.12 10.79 6.16
C SER A 47 -0.73 10.96 5.56
N CYS A 48 0.31 10.84 6.39
CA CYS A 48 1.71 10.97 6.00
C CYS A 48 2.26 9.75 5.23
N PHE A 49 1.50 8.65 5.10
CA PHE A 49 1.91 7.50 4.31
C PHE A 49 1.47 7.61 2.86
N HIS A 50 2.44 7.41 1.99
CA HIS A 50 2.29 7.35 0.55
C HIS A 50 2.81 6.00 0.06
N PHE A 51 1.99 5.32 -0.74
CA PHE A 51 2.31 4.03 -1.32
C PHE A 51 2.23 4.14 -2.83
N ASP A 52 3.21 3.56 -3.50
CA ASP A 52 3.20 3.37 -4.94
C ASP A 52 2.71 1.93 -5.18
N VAL A 53 1.72 1.73 -6.03
CA VAL A 53 1.11 0.41 -6.30
C VAL A 53 1.31 0.11 -7.77
N ASP A 54 2.16 -0.86 -8.04
CA ASP A 54 2.38 -1.40 -9.38
C ASP A 54 1.38 -2.52 -9.64
N MET A 55 0.44 -2.25 -10.53
CA MET A 55 -0.61 -3.21 -10.90
C MET A 55 -0.11 -4.27 -11.87
N ASP A 56 0.95 -3.99 -12.63
CA ASP A 56 1.50 -4.90 -13.64
C ASP A 56 2.37 -5.97 -12.96
N ASN A 57 3.23 -5.53 -12.04
CA ASN A 57 4.08 -6.41 -11.24
C ASN A 57 3.42 -6.86 -9.93
N GLN A 58 2.19 -6.41 -9.67
CA GLN A 58 1.43 -6.79 -8.48
C GLN A 58 2.20 -6.51 -7.18
N TRP A 59 2.84 -5.33 -7.11
CA TRP A 59 3.77 -4.99 -6.06
C TRP A 59 3.49 -3.61 -5.46
N ILE A 60 3.68 -3.48 -4.16
CA ILE A 60 3.44 -2.24 -3.43
C ILE A 60 4.73 -1.75 -2.80
N TRP A 61 5.08 -0.50 -3.09
CA TRP A 61 6.25 0.17 -2.57
C TRP A 61 5.82 1.26 -1.60
N ILE A 62 6.62 1.49 -0.56
CA ILE A 62 6.46 2.69 0.25
C ILE A 62 7.11 3.85 -0.51
N SER A 63 6.32 4.85 -0.86
CA SER A 63 6.79 5.99 -1.63
C SER A 63 7.75 6.84 -0.80
N ASN A 64 8.75 7.42 -1.47
CA ASN A 64 9.72 8.36 -0.87
C ASN A 64 9.08 9.65 -0.34
N LYS A 65 7.80 9.89 -0.63
CA LYS A 65 7.00 10.97 -0.02
C LYS A 65 6.63 10.70 1.43
N THR A 66 6.68 9.44 1.87
CA THR A 66 6.51 9.08 3.27
C THR A 66 7.72 9.56 4.07
N PRO A 67 7.57 10.11 5.28
CA PRO A 67 8.71 10.51 6.12
C PRO A 67 9.73 9.38 6.28
N ALA A 68 11.01 9.69 6.04
CA ALA A 68 12.08 8.69 5.96
C ALA A 68 12.23 7.85 7.24
N GLU A 69 11.95 8.44 8.40
CA GLU A 69 11.95 7.73 9.70
C GLU A 69 10.91 6.62 9.75
N HIS A 70 9.72 6.87 9.20
CA HIS A 70 8.67 5.86 9.11
C HIS A 70 9.04 4.77 8.11
N ILE A 71 9.57 5.15 6.94
CA ILE A 71 10.02 4.20 5.92
C ILE A 71 11.03 3.22 6.53
N LYS A 72 12.09 3.74 7.17
CA LYS A 72 13.13 2.89 7.79
C LYS A 72 12.58 1.94 8.84
N LYS A 73 11.57 2.37 9.60
CA LYS A 73 10.97 1.55 10.66
C LYS A 73 10.21 0.35 10.10
N ILE A 74 9.57 0.50 8.94
CA ILE A 74 8.62 -0.50 8.43
C ILE A 74 9.07 -1.21 7.16
N SER A 75 10.05 -0.69 6.42
CA SER A 75 10.39 -1.21 5.09
C SER A 75 10.75 -2.69 5.09
N ALA A 76 11.48 -3.16 6.10
CA ALA A 76 11.89 -4.56 6.19
C ALA A 76 10.71 -5.52 6.37
N ASP A 77 9.72 -5.13 7.17
CA ASP A 77 8.56 -5.97 7.48
C ASP A 77 7.42 -5.79 6.46
N PHE A 78 7.35 -4.62 5.83
CA PHE A 78 6.28 -4.27 4.90
C PHE A 78 6.24 -5.21 3.70
N ASP A 79 7.40 -5.49 3.08
CA ASP A 79 7.45 -6.37 1.92
C ASP A 79 7.04 -7.80 2.28
N ALA A 80 7.44 -8.31 3.45
CA ALA A 80 7.07 -9.64 3.91
C ALA A 80 5.57 -9.77 4.22
N GLU A 81 4.95 -8.75 4.83
CA GLU A 81 3.57 -8.83 5.29
C GLU A 81 2.55 -8.41 4.23
N ILE A 82 2.89 -7.39 3.44
CA ILE A 82 2.02 -6.83 2.41
C ILE A 82 2.26 -7.57 1.08
N ASN A 83 3.48 -7.59 0.55
CA ASN A 83 3.76 -8.21 -0.76
C ASN A 83 3.91 -9.75 -0.68
N GLY A 84 4.34 -10.29 0.47
CA GLY A 84 4.60 -11.73 0.64
C GLY A 84 3.37 -12.64 0.78
N ARG A 85 2.14 -12.10 0.81
CA ARG A 85 0.89 -12.88 0.93
C ARG A 85 -0.03 -12.55 -0.25
N GLU A 86 -0.46 -13.55 -1.04
CA GLU A 86 -1.23 -13.39 -2.28
C GLU A 86 -2.24 -12.22 -2.23
N LEU A 87 -1.80 -11.04 -2.69
CA LEU A 87 -2.61 -9.82 -2.69
C LEU A 87 -3.70 -9.89 -3.77
N PHE A 88 -3.47 -10.72 -4.78
CA PHE A 88 -4.24 -10.79 -6.01
C PHE A 88 -4.91 -12.16 -6.23
N SER A 89 -4.93 -13.03 -5.21
CA SER A 89 -5.74 -14.26 -5.30
C SER A 89 -7.22 -13.88 -5.36
N VAL A 90 -7.78 -14.01 -6.56
CA VAL A 90 -9.22 -13.94 -6.80
C VAL A 90 -9.67 -15.38 -6.92
N ALA A 91 -10.16 -15.94 -5.81
CA ALA A 91 -10.97 -17.17 -5.82
C ALA A 91 -12.42 -16.81 -6.15
#